data_AF-A0ABD2WSD4-F1
#
_entry.id   AF-A0ABD2WSD4-F1
#
_cell.length_a   1.000
_cell.length_b   1.000
_cell.length_c   1.000
_cell.angle_alpha   90.00
_cell.angle_beta   90.00
_cell.angle_gamma   90.00
#
_symmetry.space_group_name_H-M   'P 1'
#
loop_
_entity.id
_entity.type
_entity.pdbx_description
1 polymer ?
#
loop_
_entity_poly.entity_id
_entity_poly.type
_entity_poly.pdbx_seq_one_letter_code
_entity_poly.pdbx_strand_id
1 'polypeptide(L)'
;MSEDRRQNPLANQAGKEKNHNRLYTLPYDDSEKIKVCQTMFVNTLGISRSVVNTVMNKLKNGEVDLIDKRGKNEKTAKKIPLTTTENVIEYINSFIRVESHNSRKDSNREYLEEDLSITAMYRLYKEWAQENGKTVASQV
;
A
#
# COMPACT_ATOMS: atom_id res chain seq x y z
N MET A 1 29.92 -27.77 28.93
CA MET A 1 29.74 -26.96 27.71
C MET A 1 28.44 -27.42 27.09
N SER A 2 27.40 -26.61 27.23
CA SER A 2 26.02 -26.93 26.87
C SER A 2 25.82 -26.72 25.38
N GLU A 3 25.51 -27.80 24.64
CA GLU A 3 25.13 -27.71 23.23
C GLU A 3 23.61 -27.52 23.13
N ASP A 4 23.20 -26.26 23.01
CA ASP A 4 21.83 -25.86 22.65
C ASP A 4 21.50 -26.33 21.23
N ARG A 5 20.95 -27.54 21.14
CA ARG A 5 20.40 -28.11 19.91
C ARG A 5 19.08 -27.39 19.61
N ARG A 6 19.16 -26.26 18.91
CA ARG A 6 17.97 -25.58 18.33
C ARG A 6 17.29 -26.54 17.36
N GLN A 7 16.24 -27.22 17.80
CA GLN A 7 15.34 -27.95 16.92
C GLN A 7 14.67 -26.94 15.99
N ASN A 8 14.90 -27.09 14.68
CA ASN A 8 14.24 -26.30 13.66
C ASN A 8 12.88 -26.95 13.32
N PRO A 9 11.74 -26.29 13.58
CA PRO A 9 10.41 -26.81 13.24
C PRO A 9 10.11 -26.52 11.76
N LEU A 10 10.80 -27.19 10.85
CA LEU A 10 10.38 -27.34 9.45
C LEU A 10 9.71 -28.72 9.33
N ALA A 11 8.61 -28.94 8.64
CA ALA A 11 7.68 -28.06 7.95
C ALA A 11 6.50 -28.99 7.68
N ASN A 12 5.43 -28.91 8.47
CA ASN A 12 4.21 -29.62 8.13
C ASN A 12 3.39 -28.71 7.19
N GLN A 13 3.68 -28.79 5.90
CA GLN A 13 2.80 -28.24 4.88
C GLN A 13 2.55 -29.32 3.83
N ALA A 14 1.34 -29.88 3.89
CA ALA A 14 0.79 -30.80 2.94
C ALA A 14 0.95 -30.26 1.50
N GLY A 15 1.89 -30.84 0.76
CA GLY A 15 2.15 -30.49 -0.63
C GLY A 15 1.04 -31.01 -1.52
N LYS A 16 0.05 -30.18 -1.84
CA LYS A 16 -0.78 -30.37 -3.04
C LYS A 16 0.04 -29.95 -4.26
N GLU A 17 0.83 -30.88 -4.81
CA GLU A 17 1.53 -30.65 -6.07
C GLU A 17 0.53 -30.70 -7.24
N LYS A 18 0.20 -29.52 -7.78
CA LYS A 18 -0.34 -29.44 -9.14
C LYS A 18 0.83 -29.61 -10.11
N ASN A 19 0.94 -30.81 -10.66
CA ASN A 19 2.01 -31.21 -11.57
C ASN A 19 1.92 -30.39 -12.87
N HIS A 20 2.81 -29.40 -13.02
CA HIS A 20 2.97 -28.66 -14.25
C HIS A 20 4.39 -28.90 -14.75
N ASN A 21 4.53 -29.43 -15.96
CA ASN A 21 5.83 -29.59 -16.58
C ASN A 21 6.39 -28.21 -16.95
N ARG A 22 7.61 -27.91 -16.51
CA ARG A 22 8.26 -26.62 -16.72
C ARG A 22 9.57 -26.83 -17.48
N LEU A 23 9.72 -26.08 -18.57
CA LEU A 23 10.97 -26.02 -19.32
C LEU A 23 11.83 -24.89 -18.78
N TYR A 24 13.04 -25.20 -18.34
CA TYR A 24 14.04 -24.23 -17.90
C TYR A 24 15.15 -24.11 -18.95
N THR A 25 15.48 -22.89 -19.35
CA THR A 25 16.53 -22.61 -20.32
C THR A 25 17.43 -21.48 -19.85
N LEU A 26 18.71 -21.59 -20.17
CA LEU A 26 19.71 -20.54 -19.95
C LEU A 26 20.35 -20.15 -21.29
N PRO A 27 20.78 -18.89 -21.47
CA PRO A 27 21.54 -18.49 -22.64
C PRO A 27 22.90 -19.21 -22.63
N TYR A 28 23.27 -19.79 -23.77
CA TYR A 28 24.58 -20.40 -24.00
C TYR A 28 25.43 -19.49 -24.90
N ASP A 29 24.85 -19.00 -25.99
CA ASP A 29 25.41 -18.01 -26.92
C ASP A 29 24.35 -16.94 -27.28
N ASP A 30 24.73 -15.92 -28.07
CA ASP A 30 23.85 -14.79 -28.45
C ASP A 30 22.50 -15.20 -29.06
N SER A 31 22.41 -16.41 -29.63
CA SER A 31 21.17 -16.93 -30.23
C SER A 31 20.73 -18.30 -29.68
N GLU A 32 21.54 -18.95 -28.85
CA GLU A 32 21.27 -20.32 -28.42
C GLU A 32 20.91 -20.42 -26.93
N LYS A 33 19.88 -21.23 -26.65
CA LYS A 33 19.40 -21.50 -25.30
C LYS A 33 19.54 -22.97 -25.00
N ILE A 34 20.27 -23.29 -23.93
CA ILE A 34 20.44 -24.65 -23.44
C ILE A 34 19.34 -25.00 -22.43
N LYS A 35 18.82 -26.22 -22.52
CA LYS A 35 17.86 -26.75 -21.54
C LYS A 35 18.61 -27.18 -20.28
N VAL A 36 18.13 -26.75 -19.12
CA VAL A 36 18.76 -27.07 -17.83
C VAL A 36 17.72 -27.58 -16.84
N CYS A 37 18.18 -28.18 -15.74
CA CYS A 37 17.29 -28.53 -14.63
C CYS A 37 16.92 -27.29 -13.81
N GLN A 38 15.84 -27.38 -13.03
CA GLN A 38 15.40 -26.30 -12.14
C GLN A 38 16.50 -25.89 -11.15
N THR A 39 17.22 -26.84 -10.57
CA THR A 39 18.27 -26.57 -9.58
C THR A 39 19.40 -25.74 -10.18
N MET A 40 19.84 -26.08 -11.41
CA MET A 40 20.86 -25.31 -12.10
C MET A 40 20.37 -23.90 -12.41
N PHE A 41 19.16 -23.76 -12.95
CA PHE A 41 18.57 -22.44 -13.25
C PHE A 41 18.53 -21.50 -12.03
N VAL A 42 18.04 -22.01 -10.90
CA VAL A 42 17.91 -21.27 -9.63
C VAL A 42 19.28 -20.87 -9.08
N ASN A 43 20.23 -21.81 -9.05
CA ASN A 43 21.57 -21.56 -8.53
C ASN A 43 22.38 -20.62 -9.42
N THR A 44 22.32 -20.80 -10.74
CA THR A 44 23.04 -19.96 -11.71
C THR A 44 22.54 -18.51 -11.68
N LEU A 45 21.23 -18.28 -11.54
CA LEU A 45 20.66 -16.94 -11.46
C LEU A 45 20.64 -16.35 -10.04
N GLY A 46 21.02 -17.14 -9.01
CA GLY A 46 21.00 -16.70 -7.61
C GLY A 46 19.61 -16.35 -7.07
N ILE A 47 18.54 -16.89 -7.67
CA ILE A 47 17.15 -16.63 -7.26
C ILE A 47 16.59 -17.79 -6.46
N SER A 48 15.53 -17.58 -5.69
CA SER A 48 14.85 -18.68 -4.98
C SER A 48 13.78 -19.35 -5.85
N ARG A 49 13.46 -20.61 -5.54
CA ARG A 49 12.33 -21.33 -6.17
C ARG A 49 11.00 -20.59 -6.01
N SER A 50 10.82 -19.88 -4.91
CA SER A 50 9.63 -19.07 -4.62
C SER A 50 9.43 -17.92 -5.59
N VAL A 51 10.52 -17.29 -6.05
CA VAL A 51 10.46 -16.22 -7.06
C VAL A 51 9.92 -16.79 -8.38
N VAL A 52 10.49 -17.91 -8.85
CA VAL A 52 10.04 -18.58 -10.08
C VAL A 52 8.55 -18.96 -9.98
N ASN A 53 8.13 -19.54 -8.85
CA ASN A 53 6.72 -19.88 -8.63
C ASN A 53 5.79 -18.66 -8.66
N THR A 54 6.19 -17.57 -8.00
CA THR A 54 5.42 -16.32 -7.97
C THR A 54 5.22 -15.76 -9.37
N VAL A 55 6.29 -15.66 -10.16
CA VAL A 55 6.23 -15.16 -11.55
C VAL A 55 5.33 -16.05 -12.41
N MET A 56 5.50 -17.38 -12.32
CA MET A 56 4.66 -18.32 -13.08
C MET A 56 3.17 -18.23 -12.68
N ASN A 57 2.87 -18.02 -11.40
CA ASN A 57 1.49 -17.85 -10.95
C ASN A 57 0.88 -16.54 -11.44
N LYS A 58 1.64 -15.44 -11.43
CA LYS A 58 1.22 -14.15 -12.00
C LYS A 58 0.92 -14.27 -13.50
N LEU A 59 1.84 -14.87 -14.26
CA LEU A 59 1.68 -15.12 -15.70
C LEU A 59 0.45 -15.99 -16.00
N LYS A 60 0.20 -17.04 -15.22
CA LYS A 60 -1.00 -17.89 -15.35
C LYS A 60 -2.30 -17.12 -15.12
N ASN A 61 -2.30 -16.17 -14.20
CA ASN A 61 -3.46 -15.35 -13.89
C ASN A 61 -3.65 -14.20 -14.90
N GLY A 62 -2.84 -14.15 -15.97
CA GLY A 62 -2.88 -13.07 -16.96
C GLY A 62 -2.29 -11.75 -16.45
N GLU A 63 -1.66 -11.74 -15.27
CA GLU A 63 -0.99 -10.56 -14.74
C GLU A 63 0.39 -10.44 -15.40
N VAL A 64 0.44 -9.65 -16.47
CA VAL A 64 1.69 -9.26 -17.17
C VAL A 64 2.44 -8.18 -16.39
N ASP A 65 1.74 -7.50 -15.48
CA ASP A 65 2.28 -6.44 -14.66
C ASP A 65 3.09 -7.00 -13.48
N LEU A 66 4.41 -7.04 -13.65
CA LEU A 66 5.36 -7.43 -12.61
C LEU A 66 5.80 -6.23 -11.74
N ILE A 67 5.15 -5.06 -11.86
CA ILE A 67 5.47 -3.88 -11.04
C ILE A 67 5.29 -4.21 -9.56
N ASP A 68 6.20 -3.70 -8.73
CA ASP A 68 6.11 -3.82 -7.28
C ASP A 68 4.90 -3.02 -6.76
N LYS A 69 3.96 -3.73 -6.12
CA LYS A 69 2.76 -3.17 -5.50
C LYS A 69 2.87 -3.13 -3.97
N ARG A 70 4.06 -3.33 -3.40
CA ARG A 70 4.29 -3.17 -1.97
C ARG A 70 3.87 -1.78 -1.50
N GLY A 71 3.26 -1.71 -0.31
CA GLY A 71 2.71 -0.47 0.25
C GLY A 71 1.42 0.04 -0.41
N LYS A 72 1.00 -0.52 -1.56
CA LYS A 72 -0.27 -0.16 -2.20
C LYS A 72 -1.36 -1.09 -1.67
N ASN A 73 -2.21 -0.54 -0.81
CA ASN A 73 -3.32 -1.30 -0.23
C ASN A 73 -4.66 -0.71 -0.64
N GLU A 74 -4.98 -0.81 -1.94
CA GLU A 74 -6.24 -0.32 -2.50
C GLU A 74 -7.48 -0.95 -1.85
N LYS A 75 -7.33 -2.17 -1.31
CA LYS A 75 -8.41 -2.95 -0.69
C LYS A 75 -8.67 -2.59 0.79
N THR A 76 -7.72 -1.92 1.46
CA THR A 76 -7.81 -1.65 2.91
C THR A 76 -7.90 -0.16 3.25
N ALA A 77 -7.73 0.73 2.27
CA ALA A 77 -8.10 2.12 2.47
C ALA A 77 -9.62 2.18 2.67
N LYS A 78 -10.07 2.41 3.92
CA LYS A 78 -11.45 2.83 4.20
C LYS A 78 -11.65 4.15 3.47
N LYS A 79 -12.10 4.07 2.22
CA LYS A 79 -12.33 5.27 1.40
C LYS A 79 -13.47 6.02 2.05
N ILE A 80 -13.16 7.19 2.59
CA ILE A 80 -14.17 8.15 3.03
C ILE A 80 -14.96 8.52 1.77
N PRO A 81 -16.31 8.50 1.80
CA PRO A 81 -17.11 8.94 0.68
C PRO A 81 -16.73 10.35 0.25
N LEU A 82 -16.75 10.60 -1.06
CA LEU A 82 -16.44 11.93 -1.62
C LEU A 82 -17.36 13.00 -1.02
N THR A 83 -18.65 12.69 -0.88
CA THR A 83 -19.66 13.56 -0.27
C THR A 83 -19.30 13.99 1.15
N THR A 84 -18.79 13.07 1.97
CA THR A 84 -18.33 13.39 3.33
C THR A 84 -17.11 14.31 3.30
N THR A 85 -16.21 14.13 2.32
CA THR A 85 -15.02 14.96 2.16
C THR A 85 -15.39 16.38 1.72
N GLU A 86 -16.31 16.51 0.76
CA GLU A 86 -16.86 17.78 0.29
C GLU A 86 -17.55 18.56 1.41
N ASN A 87 -18.37 17.88 2.23
CA ASN A 87 -19.03 18.49 3.39
C ASN A 87 -18.04 19.07 4.40
N VAL A 88 -16.92 18.37 4.66
CA VAL A 88 -15.86 18.85 5.56
C VAL A 88 -15.17 20.07 4.96
N ILE A 89 -14.85 20.05 3.66
CA ILE A 89 -14.21 21.17 2.97
C ILE A 89 -15.11 22.41 2.95
N GLU A 90 -16.39 22.24 2.64
CA GLU A 90 -17.40 23.31 2.68
C GLU A 90 -17.44 23.97 4.05
N TYR A 91 -17.46 23.17 5.11
CA TYR A 91 -17.46 23.68 6.47
C TYR A 91 -16.16 24.40 6.83
N ILE A 92 -15.00 23.85 6.47
CA ILE A 92 -13.70 24.51 6.70
C ILE A 92 -13.62 25.86 5.99
N ASN A 93 -14.21 25.98 4.79
CA ASN A 93 -14.24 27.24 4.05
C ASN A 93 -15.21 28.29 4.61
N SER A 94 -16.09 27.93 5.54
CA SER A 94 -16.96 28.89 6.23
C SER A 94 -16.25 29.73 7.28
N PHE A 95 -15.06 29.30 7.74
CA PHE A 95 -14.28 30.05 8.72
C PHE A 95 -13.62 31.27 8.09
N ILE A 96 -13.58 32.36 8.86
CA ILE A 96 -12.85 33.57 8.49
C ILE A 96 -11.35 33.26 8.47
N ARG A 97 -10.69 33.78 7.45
CA ARG A 97 -9.26 33.67 7.24
C ARG A 97 -8.59 34.97 7.63
N VAL A 98 -7.54 34.88 8.43
CA VAL A 98 -6.80 36.02 8.96
C VAL A 98 -5.39 36.00 8.39
N GLU A 99 -4.86 37.17 8.03
CA GLU A 99 -3.46 37.31 7.66
C GLU A 99 -2.57 37.12 8.90
N SER A 100 -1.38 36.53 8.76
CA SER A 100 -0.51 36.40 9.93
C SER A 100 -0.11 37.79 10.46
N HIS A 101 -0.30 37.99 11.77
CA HIS A 101 0.03 39.24 12.47
C HIS A 101 1.51 39.65 12.29
N ASN A 102 2.40 38.69 12.02
CA ASN A 102 3.85 38.92 11.80
C ASN A 102 4.32 38.53 10.39
N SER A 103 3.46 38.63 9.37
CA SER A 103 3.85 38.37 7.98
C SER A 103 5.02 39.28 7.57
N ARG A 104 6.17 38.68 7.21
CA ARG A 104 7.14 39.36 6.35
C ARG A 104 6.42 39.68 5.03
N LYS A 105 6.67 40.87 4.45
CA LYS A 105 5.90 41.53 3.36
C LYS A 105 5.45 40.69 2.15
N ASP A 106 5.90 39.45 1.96
CA ASP A 106 5.73 38.65 0.74
C ASP A 106 4.95 37.33 0.91
N SER A 107 4.20 37.14 2.01
CA SER A 107 3.48 35.89 2.26
C SER A 107 1.97 36.01 2.02
N ASN A 108 1.46 35.40 0.94
CA ASN A 108 0.02 35.26 0.67
C ASN A 108 -0.64 34.12 1.48
N ARG A 109 -0.16 33.86 2.69
CA ARG A 109 -0.67 32.76 3.53
C ARG A 109 -1.79 33.27 4.43
N GLU A 110 -2.89 32.57 4.37
CA GLU A 110 -4.08 32.78 5.21
C GLU A 110 -4.08 31.77 6.35
N TYR A 111 -4.49 32.20 7.54
CA TYR A 111 -4.53 31.39 8.75
C TYR A 111 -5.93 31.40 9.36
N LEU A 112 -6.22 30.39 10.18
CA LEU A 112 -7.40 30.40 11.05
C LEU A 112 -7.09 31.24 12.30
N GLU A 113 -8.13 31.66 13.03
CA GLU A 113 -7.95 32.34 14.31
C GLU A 113 -7.17 31.48 15.32
N GLU A 114 -6.36 32.13 16.16
CA GLU A 114 -5.46 31.45 17.11
C GLU A 114 -6.21 30.58 18.13
N ASP A 115 -7.43 30.95 18.48
CA ASP A 115 -8.28 30.22 19.43
C ASP A 115 -9.02 29.03 18.78
N LEU A 116 -8.98 28.91 17.45
CA LEU A 116 -9.70 27.88 16.71
C LEU A 116 -8.86 26.59 16.58
N SER A 117 -8.93 25.74 17.60
CA SER A 117 -8.31 24.40 17.56
C SER A 117 -9.04 23.42 16.62
N ILE A 118 -8.31 22.41 16.12
CA ILE A 118 -8.89 21.31 15.31
C ILE A 118 -10.04 20.62 16.06
N THR A 119 -9.91 20.43 17.38
CA THR A 119 -10.97 19.82 18.21
C THR A 119 -12.21 20.70 18.28
N ALA A 120 -12.04 22.02 18.40
CA ALA A 120 -13.15 22.97 18.37
C ALA A 120 -13.84 22.97 17.00
N MET A 121 -13.07 23.00 15.90
CA MET A 121 -13.61 22.90 14.54
C MET A 121 -14.42 21.62 14.33
N TYR A 122 -13.92 20.48 14.80
CA TYR A 122 -14.66 19.21 14.66
C TYR A 122 -15.96 19.20 15.48
N ARG A 123 -15.97 19.80 16.69
CA ARG A 123 -17.19 19.93 17.48
C ARG A 123 -18.24 20.76 16.74
N LEU A 124 -17.86 21.93 16.24
CA LEU A 124 -18.75 22.82 15.51
C LEU A 124 -19.20 22.21 14.17
N TYR A 125 -18.32 21.47 13.48
CA TYR A 125 -18.67 20.72 12.27
C TYR A 125 -19.78 19.69 12.53
N LYS A 126 -19.72 18.98 13.66
CA LYS A 126 -20.76 17.99 14.00
C LYS A 126 -22.12 18.65 14.21
N GLU A 127 -22.15 19.79 14.88
CA GLU A 127 -23.37 20.58 15.10
C GLU A 127 -23.92 21.08 13.75
N TRP A 128 -23.08 21.71 12.93
CA TRP A 128 -23.46 22.16 11.59
C TRP A 128 -23.93 21.02 10.68
N ALA A 129 -23.26 19.87 10.70
CA ALA A 129 -23.65 18.72 9.89
C ALA A 129 -25.00 18.15 10.34
N GLN A 130 -25.28 18.14 11.65
CA GLN A 130 -26.57 17.70 12.19
C GLN A 130 -27.70 18.65 11.77
N GLU A 131 -27.49 19.96 11.85
CA GLU A 131 -28.46 20.98 11.41
C GLU A 131 -28.77 20.91 9.91
N ASN A 132 -27.77 20.58 9.10
CA ASN A 132 -27.90 20.49 7.64
C ASN A 132 -28.26 19.07 7.14
N GLY A 133 -28.52 18.11 8.04
CA GLY A 133 -28.84 16.73 7.67
C GLY A 133 -27.72 15.99 6.93
N LYS A 134 -26.46 16.40 7.13
CA LYS A 134 -25.26 15.86 6.48
C LYS A 134 -24.67 14.70 7.29
N THR A 135 -24.04 13.75 6.60
CA THR A 135 -23.33 12.64 7.25
C THR A 135 -22.03 13.13 7.88
N VAL A 136 -21.84 12.84 9.17
CA VAL A 136 -20.66 13.22 9.94
C VAL A 136 -19.50 12.27 9.64
N ALA A 137 -18.32 12.82 9.36
CA ALA A 137 -17.08 12.05 9.31
C ALA A 137 -16.73 11.48 10.71
N SER A 138 -16.54 10.16 10.81
CA SER A 138 -16.12 9.53 12.07
C SER A 138 -14.67 9.91 12.39
N GLN A 139 -14.43 10.37 13.61
CA GLN A 139 -13.07 10.50 14.14
C GLN A 139 -12.45 9.10 14.26
N VAL A 140 -11.30 8.88 13.60
CA VAL A 140 -10.54 7.61 13.62
C VAL A 140 -9.73 7.50 14.90
#